data_AF-A0AAV5THK5-F1
#
_entry.id   AF-A0AAV5THK5-F1
#
_cell.length_a   1.000
_cell.length_b   1.000
_cell.length_c   1.000
_cell.angle_alpha   90.00
_cell.angle_beta   90.00
_cell.angle_gamma   90.00
#
_symmetry.space_group_name_H-M   'P 1'
#
loop_
_entity.id
_entity.type
_entity.pdbx_description
1 polymer ?
#
loop_
_entity_poly.entity_id
_entity_poly.type
_entity_poly.pdbx_seq_one_letter_code
_entity_poly.pdbx_strand_id
1 'polypeptide(L)'
;LDTAMIERVFCCLLIVFCLAEARVVFDNSQVFDEFDFKGQSTVIIVDLCGDSCHIYASITPESQKVASNLLFQLPKGFTSVADIAALVDPVTKQKQYLEVNNTASLTIMNANSQLDAGPVVIYVVKNYGIYRDAEIYEADGLNRPVSNIPQSMTVISARPFTLHQAPLDGPQAENAQGVYATMSGFDSVNQPVCPHLFSLIDGPFPGFTMEVNGPIISLMWNPAFQTPPGRLSATLAITNKRQLERAGFVGSPGYHGCGGKDPYRSSLYDVKSPFHAEITNLEPEDISLDVLTNTDADRAVLLKDADTGAYYIITNTNGNPITANFVNTKNLTIDWTPDGTYNTHFIARWSSNFLVRS
;
A
#
# COMPACT_ATOMS: atom_id res chain seq x y z
N LEU A 1 -53.56 -30.86 -9.41
CA LEU A 1 -52.96 -30.09 -8.31
C LEU A 1 -51.54 -30.61 -8.16
N ASP A 2 -50.66 -30.12 -9.02
CA ASP A 2 -49.30 -30.66 -9.20
C ASP A 2 -48.29 -29.82 -8.41
N THR A 3 -47.81 -30.40 -7.31
CA THR A 3 -46.81 -29.88 -6.38
C THR A 3 -45.39 -30.16 -6.85
N ALA A 4 -45.05 -29.84 -8.10
CA ALA A 4 -43.73 -30.13 -8.67
C ALA A 4 -43.01 -28.90 -9.27
N MET A 5 -43.56 -27.69 -9.10
CA MET A 5 -43.04 -26.48 -9.75
C MET A 5 -42.69 -25.33 -8.79
N ILE A 6 -42.52 -25.60 -7.49
CA ILE A 6 -42.23 -24.59 -6.46
C ILE A 6 -40.84 -24.78 -5.80
N GLU A 7 -40.11 -25.86 -6.08
CA GLU A 7 -38.76 -26.08 -5.49
C GLU A 7 -37.58 -25.64 -6.38
N ARG A 8 -37.80 -25.31 -7.66
CA ARG A 8 -36.70 -24.90 -8.57
C ARG A 8 -36.49 -23.39 -8.71
N VAL A 9 -37.32 -22.57 -8.08
CA VAL A 9 -37.23 -21.10 -8.17
C VAL A 9 -36.58 -20.47 -6.92
N PHE A 10 -36.42 -21.24 -5.83
CA PHE A 10 -35.88 -20.72 -4.57
C PHE A 10 -34.35 -20.83 -4.40
N CYS A 11 -33.62 -21.47 -5.33
CA CYS A 11 -32.14 -21.43 -5.35
C CYS A 11 -31.56 -20.21 -6.09
N CYS A 12 -32.40 -19.37 -6.71
CA CYS A 12 -31.96 -18.14 -7.40
C CYS A 12 -32.15 -16.86 -6.55
N LEU A 13 -32.71 -16.95 -5.35
CA LEU A 13 -32.87 -15.84 -4.43
C LEU A 13 -31.97 -16.06 -3.21
N LEU A 14 -31.11 -15.08 -2.90
CA LEU A 14 -30.18 -15.03 -1.76
C LEU A 14 -28.78 -15.65 -1.97
N ILE A 15 -28.24 -15.55 -3.19
CA ILE A 15 -26.85 -15.07 -3.27
C ILE A 15 -26.93 -13.54 -3.21
N VAL A 16 -27.33 -13.03 -2.04
CA VAL A 16 -26.83 -11.74 -1.58
C VAL A 16 -25.37 -12.02 -1.37
N PHE A 17 -24.57 -11.87 -2.43
CA PHE A 17 -23.16 -11.59 -2.26
C PHE A 17 -23.15 -10.38 -1.34
N CYS A 18 -22.91 -10.60 -0.05
CA CYS A 18 -22.31 -9.58 0.78
C CYS A 18 -21.00 -9.25 0.05
N LEU A 19 -21.09 -8.32 -0.91
CA LEU A 19 -19.94 -7.66 -1.49
C LEU A 19 -19.30 -6.98 -0.29
N ALA A 20 -18.39 -7.69 0.36
CA ALA A 20 -17.63 -7.19 1.48
C ALA A 20 -16.92 -5.94 0.95
N GLU A 21 -17.32 -4.78 1.47
CA GLU A 21 -16.67 -3.50 1.20
C GLU A 21 -15.16 -3.72 1.31
N ALA A 22 -14.41 -3.44 0.25
CA ALA A 22 -12.96 -3.65 0.20
C ALA A 22 -12.21 -2.42 0.75
N ARG A 23 -12.92 -1.30 0.89
CA ARG A 23 -12.39 -0.02 1.35
C ARG A 23 -11.61 -0.16 2.66
N VAL A 24 -10.45 0.46 2.68
CA VAL A 24 -9.61 0.54 3.89
C VAL A 24 -9.90 1.86 4.58
N VAL A 25 -10.46 1.78 5.79
CA VAL A 25 -10.88 2.95 6.57
C VAL A 25 -9.86 3.25 7.66
N PHE A 26 -9.31 4.45 7.65
CA PHE A 26 -8.53 5.04 8.73
C PHE A 26 -9.33 6.16 9.40
N ASP A 27 -8.83 6.73 10.51
CA ASP A 27 -9.58 7.73 11.27
C ASP A 27 -9.86 9.00 10.45
N ASN A 28 -8.93 9.37 9.58
CA ASN A 28 -8.96 10.62 8.80
C ASN A 28 -8.91 10.40 7.29
N SER A 29 -8.95 9.15 6.83
CA SER A 29 -8.95 8.83 5.41
C SER A 29 -9.64 7.52 5.09
N GLN A 30 -10.01 7.37 3.83
CA GLN A 30 -10.48 6.12 3.25
C GLN A 30 -9.76 5.90 1.93
N VAL A 31 -9.36 4.67 1.69
CA VAL A 31 -8.78 4.24 0.42
C VAL A 31 -9.75 3.26 -0.22
N PHE A 32 -10.16 3.55 -1.44
CA PHE A 32 -11.03 2.70 -2.25
C PHE A 32 -10.25 2.11 -3.40
N ASP A 33 -10.63 0.89 -3.80
CA ASP A 33 -10.01 0.16 -4.90
C ASP A 33 -11.04 -0.33 -5.94
N GLU A 34 -10.58 -1.13 -6.92
CA GLU A 34 -11.42 -1.69 -8.00
C GLU A 34 -12.69 -2.37 -7.46
N PHE A 35 -12.56 -3.15 -6.38
CA PHE A 35 -13.63 -4.02 -5.89
C PHE A 35 -14.70 -3.28 -5.08
N ASP A 36 -14.43 -2.04 -4.66
CA ASP A 36 -15.46 -1.17 -4.07
C ASP A 36 -16.50 -0.72 -5.09
N PHE A 37 -16.13 -0.65 -6.38
CA PHE A 37 -17.01 -0.17 -7.45
C PHE A 37 -17.62 -1.30 -8.28
N LYS A 38 -16.96 -2.47 -8.31
CA LYS A 38 -17.38 -3.59 -9.14
C LYS A 38 -18.71 -4.18 -8.66
N GLY A 39 -19.70 -4.23 -9.55
CA GLY A 39 -21.05 -4.70 -9.21
C GLY A 39 -21.88 -3.72 -8.36
N GLN A 40 -21.34 -2.53 -8.06
CA GLN A 40 -21.99 -1.49 -7.25
C GLN A 40 -22.33 -0.29 -8.13
N SER A 41 -23.58 0.16 -8.10
CA SER A 41 -23.99 1.37 -8.85
C SER A 41 -23.53 2.66 -8.18
N THR A 42 -23.38 2.62 -6.85
CA THR A 42 -23.08 3.79 -6.02
C THR A 42 -22.25 3.39 -4.81
N VAL A 43 -21.20 4.15 -4.54
CA VAL A 43 -20.42 4.10 -3.29
C VAL A 43 -20.61 5.43 -2.56
N ILE A 44 -20.82 5.39 -1.25
CA ILE A 44 -21.07 6.58 -0.44
C ILE A 44 -19.96 6.76 0.58
N ILE A 45 -19.38 7.96 0.59
CA ILE A 45 -18.42 8.42 1.58
C ILE A 45 -19.18 9.28 2.60
N VAL A 46 -19.18 8.84 3.85
CA VAL A 46 -19.93 9.49 4.94
C VAL A 46 -18.95 10.21 5.87
N ASP A 47 -19.29 11.45 6.23
CA ASP A 47 -18.64 12.35 7.19
C ASP A 47 -17.19 12.77 6.91
N LEU A 48 -16.50 12.09 6.00
CA LEU A 48 -15.10 12.41 5.66
C LEU A 48 -14.93 13.78 5.00
N CYS A 49 -15.94 14.21 4.23
CA CYS A 49 -15.97 15.48 3.51
C CYS A 49 -16.99 16.47 4.12
N GLY A 50 -17.42 16.23 5.37
CA GLY A 50 -18.40 17.06 6.08
C GLY A 50 -17.99 18.52 6.18
N ASP A 51 -16.72 18.77 6.54
CA ASP A 51 -16.13 20.11 6.51
C ASP A 51 -15.39 20.34 5.18
N SER A 52 -14.28 19.61 4.99
CA SER A 52 -13.44 19.66 3.79
C SER A 52 -12.61 18.38 3.68
N CYS A 53 -12.47 17.84 2.48
CA CYS A 53 -11.60 16.71 2.18
C CYS A 53 -10.85 16.93 0.84
N HIS A 54 -9.70 16.27 0.71
CA HIS A 54 -8.96 16.15 -0.54
C HIS A 54 -9.10 14.74 -1.09
N ILE A 55 -9.33 14.65 -2.40
CA ILE A 55 -9.49 13.38 -3.12
C ILE A 55 -8.37 13.28 -4.14
N TYR A 56 -7.59 12.22 -4.03
CA TYR A 56 -6.55 11.84 -4.97
C TYR A 56 -6.94 10.53 -5.63
N ALA A 57 -6.54 10.34 -6.88
CA ALA A 57 -6.80 9.11 -7.61
C ALA A 57 -5.58 8.64 -8.40
N SER A 58 -5.38 7.33 -8.49
CA SER A 58 -4.44 6.67 -9.39
C SER A 58 -5.21 5.64 -10.21
N ILE A 59 -4.90 5.55 -11.51
CA ILE A 59 -5.49 4.59 -12.43
C ILE A 59 -4.42 4.02 -13.32
N THR A 60 -4.70 2.86 -13.89
CA THR A 60 -3.88 2.32 -14.98
C THR A 60 -4.31 2.89 -16.34
N PRO A 61 -3.41 2.96 -17.34
CA PRO A 61 -3.77 3.39 -18.69
C PRO A 61 -4.92 2.58 -19.30
N GLU A 62 -4.99 1.28 -19.01
CA GLU A 62 -6.05 0.39 -19.49
C GLU A 62 -7.40 0.68 -18.81
N SER A 63 -7.37 1.22 -17.59
CA SER A 63 -8.56 1.58 -16.82
C SER A 63 -9.10 2.97 -17.14
N GLN A 64 -8.43 3.77 -17.98
CA GLN A 64 -8.85 5.13 -18.31
C GLN A 64 -10.33 5.22 -18.67
N LYS A 65 -10.79 4.36 -19.59
CA LYS A 65 -12.17 4.38 -20.08
C LYS A 65 -13.19 4.06 -18.98
N VAL A 66 -12.90 3.06 -18.14
CA VAL A 66 -13.83 2.66 -17.07
C VAL A 66 -13.80 3.66 -15.92
N ALA A 67 -12.64 4.22 -15.59
CA ALA A 67 -12.48 5.26 -14.58
C ALA A 67 -13.15 6.60 -14.98
N SER A 68 -13.26 6.90 -16.28
CA SER A 68 -14.03 8.07 -16.76
C SER A 68 -15.53 7.97 -16.46
N ASN A 69 -16.06 6.77 -16.19
CA ASN A 69 -17.46 6.55 -15.82
C ASN A 69 -17.64 6.30 -14.32
N LEU A 70 -16.57 6.41 -13.51
CA LEU A 70 -16.67 6.53 -12.07
C LEU A 70 -16.77 8.02 -11.74
N LEU A 71 -17.93 8.46 -11.27
CA LEU A 71 -18.29 9.88 -11.22
C LEU A 71 -18.56 10.33 -9.79
N PHE A 72 -17.78 11.28 -9.29
CA PHE A 72 -18.12 12.01 -8.07
C PHE A 72 -19.30 12.94 -8.34
N GLN A 73 -20.38 12.76 -7.60
CA GLN A 73 -21.55 13.63 -7.67
C GLN A 73 -21.32 14.87 -6.78
N LEU A 74 -21.11 16.01 -7.41
CA LEU A 74 -20.86 17.30 -6.76
C LEU A 74 -22.05 18.26 -6.96
N PRO A 75 -22.20 19.32 -6.13
CA PRO A 75 -23.28 20.29 -6.31
C PRO A 75 -23.31 20.97 -7.69
N LYS A 76 -22.16 21.08 -8.37
CA LYS A 76 -22.00 21.74 -9.67
C LYS A 76 -21.98 20.76 -10.86
N GLY A 77 -22.17 19.47 -10.63
CA GLY A 77 -22.13 18.44 -11.69
C GLY A 77 -21.33 17.22 -11.29
N PHE A 78 -20.67 16.60 -12.26
CA PHE A 78 -19.88 15.39 -12.05
C PHE A 78 -18.42 15.64 -12.38
N THR A 79 -17.52 15.02 -11.60
CA THR A 79 -16.09 14.93 -11.90
C THR A 79 -15.72 13.46 -11.97
N SER A 80 -15.06 13.03 -13.05
CA SER A 80 -14.68 11.61 -13.16
C SER A 80 -13.42 11.29 -12.37
N VAL A 81 -13.26 10.04 -11.96
CA VAL A 81 -12.03 9.56 -11.30
C VAL A 81 -10.83 9.70 -12.23
N ALA A 82 -11.03 9.50 -13.54
CA ALA A 82 -10.01 9.71 -14.55
C ALA A 82 -9.51 11.16 -14.62
N ASP A 83 -10.42 12.14 -14.49
CA ASP A 83 -10.04 13.56 -14.47
C ASP A 83 -9.20 13.87 -13.22
N ILE A 84 -9.59 13.36 -12.05
CA ILE A 84 -8.84 13.51 -10.81
C ILE A 84 -7.46 12.86 -10.92
N ALA A 85 -7.39 11.67 -11.53
CA ALA A 85 -6.12 10.98 -11.73
C ALA A 85 -5.16 11.75 -12.66
N ALA A 86 -5.68 12.55 -13.59
CA ALA A 86 -4.88 13.41 -14.46
C ALA A 86 -4.41 14.72 -13.78
N LEU A 87 -4.93 15.07 -12.59
CA LEU A 87 -4.54 16.28 -11.86
C LEU A 87 -3.12 16.13 -11.30
N VAL A 88 -2.15 16.69 -12.02
CA VAL A 88 -0.71 16.68 -11.67
C VAL A 88 -0.12 18.05 -11.92
N ASP A 89 0.69 18.55 -10.99
CA ASP A 89 1.48 19.75 -11.20
C ASP A 89 2.52 19.50 -12.30
N PRO A 90 2.52 20.28 -13.39
CA PRO A 90 3.38 20.00 -14.54
C PRO A 90 4.87 20.18 -14.23
N VAL A 91 5.22 20.98 -13.21
CA VAL A 91 6.58 21.32 -12.79
C VAL A 91 7.10 20.33 -11.76
N THR A 92 6.37 20.15 -10.65
CA THR A 92 6.81 19.32 -9.52
C THR A 92 6.45 17.85 -9.68
N LYS A 93 5.52 17.54 -10.60
CA LYS A 93 4.87 16.22 -10.75
C LYS A 93 4.09 15.76 -9.51
N GLN A 94 3.83 16.66 -8.56
CA GLN A 94 2.96 16.37 -7.42
C GLN A 94 1.52 16.17 -7.88
N LYS A 95 0.85 15.19 -7.30
CA LYS A 95 -0.57 14.95 -7.49
C LYS A 95 -1.36 16.10 -6.88
N GLN A 96 -2.21 16.68 -7.70
CA GLN A 96 -3.21 17.64 -7.29
C GLN A 96 -4.49 16.88 -6.91
N TYR A 97 -5.38 17.54 -6.20
CA TYR A 97 -6.57 16.91 -5.63
C TYR A 97 -7.85 17.58 -6.12
N LEU A 98 -8.95 16.83 -6.05
CA LEU A 98 -10.27 17.41 -6.00
C LEU A 98 -10.59 17.78 -4.54
N GLU A 99 -10.82 19.07 -4.29
CA GLU A 99 -11.30 19.55 -3.00
C GLU A 99 -12.83 19.47 -2.95
N VAL A 100 -13.38 18.88 -1.88
CA VAL A 100 -14.82 18.82 -1.63
C VAL A 100 -15.10 19.39 -0.25
N ASN A 101 -16.01 20.35 -0.20
CA ASN A 101 -16.35 21.10 1.02
C ASN A 101 -17.83 20.95 1.36
N ASN A 102 -18.15 21.00 2.66
CA ASN A 102 -19.52 21.02 3.19
C ASN A 102 -20.41 19.89 2.64
N THR A 103 -19.84 18.68 2.49
CA THR A 103 -20.50 17.53 1.86
C THR A 103 -20.40 16.33 2.79
N ALA A 104 -21.31 16.25 3.77
CA ALA A 104 -21.35 15.15 4.75
C ALA A 104 -21.58 13.76 4.12
N SER A 105 -22.18 13.72 2.93
CA SER A 105 -22.34 12.48 2.15
C SER A 105 -21.95 12.75 0.71
N LEU A 106 -20.84 12.17 0.27
CA LEU A 106 -20.34 12.26 -1.09
C LEU A 106 -20.58 10.93 -1.80
N THR A 107 -21.27 10.98 -2.95
CA THR A 107 -21.59 9.79 -3.73
C THR A 107 -20.64 9.67 -4.92
N ILE A 108 -20.14 8.46 -5.15
CA ILE A 108 -19.44 8.05 -6.37
C ILE A 108 -20.36 7.11 -7.13
N MET A 109 -20.75 7.51 -8.34
CA MET A 109 -21.60 6.71 -9.22
C MET A 109 -20.73 5.88 -10.16
N ASN A 110 -21.03 4.59 -10.30
CA ASN A 110 -20.46 3.75 -11.34
C ASN A 110 -21.44 3.68 -12.54
N ALA A 111 -21.12 4.44 -13.58
CA ALA A 111 -21.90 4.49 -14.81
C ALA A 111 -21.42 3.52 -15.89
N ASN A 112 -20.49 2.61 -15.58
CA ASN A 112 -20.03 1.59 -16.53
C ASN A 112 -21.13 0.56 -16.83
N SER A 113 -21.09 0.02 -18.05
CA SER A 113 -21.90 -1.15 -18.40
C SER A 113 -21.58 -2.31 -17.44
N GLN A 114 -22.62 -3.00 -16.97
CA GLN A 114 -22.48 -4.11 -16.01
C GLN A 114 -21.84 -3.72 -14.66
N LEU A 115 -21.75 -2.41 -14.36
CA LEU A 115 -21.12 -1.92 -13.14
C LEU A 115 -19.67 -2.39 -13.01
N ASP A 116 -18.97 -2.48 -14.14
CA ASP A 116 -17.56 -2.87 -14.16
C ASP A 116 -16.67 -1.76 -13.58
N ALA A 117 -15.47 -2.15 -13.13
CA ALA A 117 -14.43 -1.27 -12.67
C ALA A 117 -13.07 -1.90 -12.99
N GLY A 118 -12.09 -1.06 -13.34
CA GLY A 118 -10.71 -1.49 -13.55
C GLY A 118 -9.81 -1.07 -12.39
N PRO A 119 -8.54 -1.49 -12.39
CA PRO A 119 -7.55 -1.08 -11.39
C PRO A 119 -7.52 0.44 -11.17
N VAL A 120 -7.94 0.83 -9.97
CA VAL A 120 -8.08 2.20 -9.50
C VAL A 120 -7.73 2.26 -8.01
N VAL A 121 -7.21 3.40 -7.58
CA VAL A 121 -7.02 3.75 -6.18
C VAL A 121 -7.61 5.14 -5.99
N ILE A 122 -8.52 5.30 -5.05
CA ILE A 122 -9.03 6.61 -4.63
C ILE A 122 -8.67 6.80 -3.17
N TYR A 123 -7.83 7.79 -2.89
CA TYR A 123 -7.46 8.17 -1.54
C TYR A 123 -8.20 9.45 -1.17
N VAL A 124 -9.15 9.33 -0.25
CA VAL A 124 -9.91 10.45 0.29
C VAL A 124 -9.42 10.73 1.70
N VAL A 125 -9.03 11.96 1.98
CA VAL A 125 -8.45 12.34 3.27
C VAL A 125 -9.05 13.65 3.76
N LYS A 126 -9.34 13.75 5.06
CA LYS A 126 -9.81 14.98 5.68
C LYS A 126 -8.78 16.09 5.49
N ASN A 127 -9.25 17.27 5.12
CA ASN A 127 -8.40 18.44 4.99
C ASN A 127 -8.17 19.07 6.37
N TYR A 128 -7.08 18.66 7.03
CA TYR A 128 -6.60 19.30 8.26
C TYR A 128 -5.35 20.12 8.01
N GLY A 129 -5.23 21.26 8.69
CA GLY A 129 -4.09 22.17 8.54
C GLY A 129 -2.73 21.53 8.80
N ILE A 130 -2.68 20.49 9.64
CA ILE A 130 -1.45 19.72 9.93
C ILE A 130 -0.94 18.90 8.74
N TYR A 131 -1.75 18.74 7.69
CA TYR A 131 -1.44 17.99 6.47
C TYR A 131 -1.19 18.89 5.26
N ARG A 132 -1.18 20.22 5.44
CA ARG A 132 -1.08 21.19 4.34
C ARG A 132 0.20 21.03 3.50
N ASP A 133 1.27 20.58 4.13
CA ASP A 133 2.59 20.41 3.50
C ASP A 133 2.87 18.94 3.12
N ALA A 134 1.84 18.09 3.13
CA ALA A 134 1.97 16.72 2.65
C ALA A 134 2.10 16.71 1.12
N GLU A 135 3.15 16.06 0.63
CA GLU A 135 3.34 15.86 -0.81
C GLU A 135 2.71 14.52 -1.24
N ILE A 136 1.99 14.50 -2.36
CA ILE A 136 1.49 13.25 -2.95
C ILE A 136 2.04 13.08 -4.36
N TYR A 137 2.45 11.86 -4.71
CA TYR A 137 2.92 11.52 -6.03
C TYR A 137 2.26 10.24 -6.55
N GLU A 138 2.12 10.17 -7.87
CA GLU A 138 1.87 8.92 -8.59
C GLU A 138 3.20 8.16 -8.70
N ALA A 139 3.21 6.84 -8.53
CA ALA A 139 4.42 6.05 -8.71
C ALA A 139 4.91 6.08 -10.18
N ASP A 140 3.97 6.09 -11.13
CA ASP A 140 4.30 6.22 -12.55
C ASP A 140 4.90 7.60 -12.85
N GLY A 141 6.13 7.60 -13.36
CA GLY A 141 6.86 8.83 -13.65
C GLY A 141 7.38 9.58 -12.42
N LEU A 142 7.35 8.99 -11.22
CA LEU A 142 7.93 9.62 -10.03
C LEU A 142 9.44 9.84 -10.19
N ASN A 143 9.83 11.11 -10.18
CA ASN A 143 11.21 11.54 -10.08
C ASN A 143 11.25 12.87 -9.30
N ARG A 144 11.31 12.77 -7.97
CA ARG A 144 11.45 13.91 -7.08
C ARG A 144 12.93 14.22 -6.89
N PRO A 145 13.42 15.40 -7.35
CA PRO A 145 14.80 15.79 -7.12
C PRO A 145 15.08 16.04 -5.63
N VAL A 146 16.36 16.17 -5.28
CA VAL A 146 16.75 16.66 -3.95
C VAL A 146 16.18 18.07 -3.77
N SER A 147 15.29 18.22 -2.81
CA SER A 147 14.58 19.47 -2.48
C SER A 147 14.33 19.50 -0.98
N ASN A 148 13.64 20.54 -0.47
CA ASN A 148 13.31 20.67 0.95
C ASN A 148 12.75 19.37 1.55
N ILE A 149 13.02 19.15 2.84
CA ILE A 149 12.48 18.02 3.60
C ILE A 149 10.96 18.17 3.64
N PRO A 150 10.20 17.24 3.03
CA PRO A 150 8.75 17.25 3.21
C PRO A 150 8.44 16.68 4.59
N GLN A 151 7.45 17.27 5.28
CA GLN A 151 6.98 16.72 6.55
C GLN A 151 6.44 15.29 6.35
N SER A 152 5.71 15.08 5.26
CA SER A 152 5.24 13.77 4.84
C SER A 152 5.14 13.70 3.33
N MET A 153 5.30 12.49 2.80
CA MET A 153 5.10 12.19 1.40
C MET A 153 4.30 10.92 1.26
N THR A 154 3.39 10.88 0.31
CA THR A 154 2.63 9.68 -0.04
C THR A 154 2.81 9.38 -1.51
N VAL A 155 3.14 8.13 -1.83
CA VAL A 155 3.17 7.64 -3.20
C VAL A 155 1.99 6.69 -3.36
N ILE A 156 1.13 6.98 -4.33
CA ILE A 156 -0.01 6.14 -4.70
C ILE A 156 0.24 5.46 -6.04
N SER A 157 -0.32 4.27 -6.24
CA SER A 157 -0.37 3.62 -7.54
C SER A 157 -1.45 2.54 -7.61
N ALA A 158 -2.16 2.45 -8.74
CA ALA A 158 -3.03 1.30 -9.01
C ALA A 158 -2.25 0.00 -9.32
N ARG A 159 -0.93 0.07 -9.55
CA ARG A 159 -0.06 -1.08 -9.82
C ARG A 159 0.94 -1.28 -8.67
N PRO A 160 1.40 -2.51 -8.40
CA PRO A 160 2.60 -2.72 -7.60
C PRO A 160 3.79 -1.93 -8.17
N PHE A 161 4.61 -1.35 -7.30
CA PHE A 161 5.72 -0.49 -7.68
C PHE A 161 6.93 -0.64 -6.76
N THR A 162 8.08 -0.22 -7.24
CA THR A 162 9.32 -0.14 -6.45
C THR A 162 9.69 1.31 -6.24
N LEU A 163 9.89 1.70 -4.98
CA LEU A 163 10.34 3.02 -4.58
C LEU A 163 11.85 2.98 -4.27
N HIS A 164 12.60 3.88 -4.89
CA HIS A 164 14.04 4.01 -4.70
C HIS A 164 14.35 5.40 -4.14
N GLN A 165 15.06 5.43 -3.02
CA GLN A 165 15.67 6.66 -2.53
C GLN A 165 17.17 6.50 -2.41
N ALA A 166 17.91 7.41 -3.04
CA ALA A 166 19.36 7.41 -2.98
C ALA A 166 19.86 7.73 -1.55
N PRO A 167 21.01 7.17 -1.12
CA PRO A 167 21.68 7.62 0.10
C PRO A 167 22.04 9.11 0.01
N LEU A 168 22.37 9.71 1.14
CA LEU A 168 23.09 10.98 1.14
C LEU A 168 24.51 10.77 0.61
N ASP A 169 25.01 11.74 -0.14
CA ASP A 169 26.35 11.70 -0.72
C ASP A 169 27.15 12.97 -0.39
N GLY A 170 28.45 12.91 -0.71
CA GLY A 170 29.36 14.04 -0.54
C GLY A 170 29.42 14.55 0.92
N PRO A 171 29.46 15.89 1.13
CA PRO A 171 29.57 16.48 2.46
C PRO A 171 28.40 16.18 3.42
N GLN A 172 27.30 15.62 2.90
CA GLN A 172 26.09 15.33 3.67
C GLN A 172 25.95 13.85 4.03
N ALA A 173 26.86 12.98 3.57
CA ALA A 173 26.75 11.52 3.74
C ALA A 173 26.58 11.10 5.22
N GLU A 174 27.26 11.81 6.13
CA GLU A 174 27.23 11.54 7.57
C GLU A 174 26.13 12.29 8.33
N ASN A 175 25.34 13.12 7.64
CA ASN A 175 24.29 13.90 8.30
C ASN A 175 23.18 12.96 8.74
N ALA A 176 22.83 13.06 10.03
CA ALA A 176 21.73 12.30 10.58
C ALA A 176 20.40 12.67 9.93
N GLN A 177 19.58 11.64 9.73
CA GLN A 177 18.19 11.75 9.34
C GLN A 177 17.31 10.86 10.22
N GLY A 178 16.01 11.13 10.16
CA GLY A 178 14.98 10.26 10.71
C GLY A 178 13.84 10.15 9.72
N VAL A 179 13.47 8.92 9.38
CA VAL A 179 12.37 8.64 8.46
C VAL A 179 11.68 7.34 8.82
N TYR A 180 10.35 7.32 8.65
CA TYR A 180 9.52 6.14 8.82
C TYR A 180 8.72 5.90 7.55
N ALA A 181 8.45 4.63 7.23
CA ALA A 181 7.59 4.23 6.12
C ALA A 181 6.44 3.33 6.61
N THR A 182 5.22 3.59 6.12
CA THR A 182 4.04 2.72 6.34
C THR A 182 3.26 2.54 5.03
N MET A 183 2.58 1.40 4.85
CA MET A 183 1.66 1.16 3.71
C MET A 183 0.26 1.73 3.98
N SER A 184 0.20 2.97 4.45
CA SER A 184 -1.02 3.74 4.71
C SER A 184 -0.87 5.13 4.10
N GLY A 185 -1.92 5.95 4.17
CA GLY A 185 -1.80 7.39 3.90
C GLY A 185 -1.01 8.12 4.98
N PHE A 186 -0.55 9.34 4.66
CA PHE A 186 0.26 10.18 5.56
C PHE A 186 -0.48 10.52 6.86
N ASP A 187 -1.81 10.49 6.84
CA ASP A 187 -2.69 10.81 7.96
C ASP A 187 -2.67 9.74 9.05
N SER A 188 -2.17 8.54 8.71
CA SER A 188 -2.23 7.33 9.52
C SER A 188 -0.86 6.84 9.99
N VAL A 189 0.23 7.44 9.55
CA VAL A 189 1.60 6.98 9.83
C VAL A 189 1.94 6.99 11.33
N ASN A 190 1.42 7.97 12.08
CA ASN A 190 1.64 8.07 13.54
C ASN A 190 0.66 7.20 14.36
N GLN A 191 -0.22 6.45 13.70
CA GLN A 191 -1.18 5.61 14.40
C GLN A 191 -0.55 4.25 14.71
N PRO A 192 -0.74 3.71 15.93
CA PRO A 192 -0.20 2.40 16.31
C PRO A 192 -0.83 1.23 15.54
N VAL A 193 -1.82 1.51 14.69
CA VAL A 193 -2.54 0.52 13.90
C VAL A 193 -1.64 -0.06 12.82
N CYS A 194 -0.75 0.74 12.24
CA CYS A 194 0.09 0.35 11.11
C CYS A 194 1.55 0.11 11.53
N PRO A 195 2.16 -1.03 11.16
CA PRO A 195 3.56 -1.25 11.42
C PRO A 195 4.43 -0.33 10.59
N HIS A 196 5.52 0.18 11.18
CA HIS A 196 6.61 0.75 10.39
C HIS A 196 7.28 -0.38 9.59
N LEU A 197 7.40 -0.17 8.28
CA LEU A 197 8.04 -1.07 7.33
C LEU A 197 9.52 -0.75 7.13
N PHE A 198 9.84 0.52 7.32
CA PHE A 198 11.20 1.05 7.38
C PHE A 198 11.23 2.09 8.49
N SER A 199 12.32 2.11 9.24
CA SER A 199 12.56 3.11 10.27
C SER A 199 14.05 3.38 10.38
N LEU A 200 14.40 4.66 10.28
CA LEU A 200 15.70 5.19 10.64
C LEU A 200 15.48 6.23 11.74
N ILE A 201 16.15 6.04 12.87
CA ILE A 201 16.08 6.96 14.01
C ILE A 201 17.51 7.46 14.24
N ASP A 202 17.80 8.66 13.75
CA ASP A 202 19.05 9.38 14.01
C ASP A 202 20.31 8.66 13.49
N GLY A 203 20.51 8.69 12.18
CA GLY A 203 21.72 8.14 11.56
C GLY A 203 21.89 8.58 10.11
N PRO A 204 23.07 8.30 9.49
CA PRO A 204 23.29 8.58 8.07
C PRO A 204 22.26 7.80 7.25
N PHE A 205 21.66 8.46 6.26
CA PHE A 205 20.60 7.85 5.47
C PHE A 205 21.20 6.93 4.38
N PRO A 206 21.04 5.60 4.49
CA PRO A 206 21.65 4.65 3.56
C PRO A 206 20.92 4.56 2.21
N GLY A 207 19.80 5.28 2.06
CA GLY A 207 18.84 5.06 1.00
C GLY A 207 18.07 3.75 1.18
N PHE A 208 17.05 3.55 0.37
CA PHE A 208 16.27 2.31 0.37
C PHE A 208 15.81 1.93 -1.03
N THR A 209 15.45 0.66 -1.17
CA THR A 209 14.64 0.15 -2.28
C THR A 209 13.50 -0.64 -1.66
N MET A 210 12.28 -0.10 -1.75
CA MET A 210 11.08 -0.71 -1.18
C MET A 210 10.16 -1.12 -2.31
N GLU A 211 9.88 -2.41 -2.41
CA GLU A 211 8.87 -2.89 -3.34
C GLU A 211 7.52 -2.95 -2.63
N VAL A 212 6.62 -2.11 -3.09
CA VAL A 212 5.30 -1.89 -2.52
C VAL A 212 4.31 -2.75 -3.30
N ASN A 213 3.91 -3.85 -2.68
CA ASN A 213 2.87 -4.74 -3.21
C ASN A 213 1.49 -4.30 -2.74
N GLY A 214 1.18 -3.01 -2.91
CA GLY A 214 -0.03 -2.35 -2.46
C GLY A 214 -0.18 -0.98 -3.11
N PRO A 215 -1.29 -0.27 -2.86
CA PRO A 215 -1.63 0.92 -3.62
C PRO A 215 -1.04 2.21 -3.04
N ILE A 216 -0.53 2.18 -1.81
CA ILE A 216 -0.10 3.37 -1.09
C ILE A 216 1.07 3.06 -0.18
N ILE A 217 2.04 3.98 -0.15
CA ILE A 217 3.07 4.04 0.88
C ILE A 217 3.30 5.49 1.26
N SER A 218 3.48 5.75 2.54
CA SER A 218 3.83 7.06 3.06
C SER A 218 5.20 7.04 3.74
N LEU A 219 5.93 8.14 3.56
CA LEU A 219 7.19 8.45 4.20
C LEU A 219 7.00 9.67 5.10
N MET A 220 7.46 9.60 6.34
CA MET A 220 7.48 10.74 7.25
C MET A 220 8.89 11.01 7.72
N TRP A 221 9.39 12.22 7.43
CA TRP A 221 10.68 12.66 7.91
C TRP A 221 10.53 13.41 9.23
N ASN A 222 11.51 13.23 10.11
CA ASN A 222 11.57 14.00 11.33
C ASN A 222 12.04 15.43 11.00
N PRO A 223 11.21 16.46 11.27
CA PRO A 223 11.52 17.85 10.93
C PRO A 223 12.66 18.45 11.77
N ALA A 224 13.15 17.75 12.80
CA ALA A 224 14.32 18.17 13.56
C ALA A 224 15.62 18.12 12.74
N PHE A 225 15.67 17.31 11.67
CA PHE A 225 16.82 17.25 10.77
C PHE A 225 16.69 18.31 9.67
N GLN A 226 17.82 18.87 9.22
CA GLN A 226 17.85 19.95 8.22
C GLN A 226 18.35 19.50 6.84
N THR A 227 18.93 18.30 6.75
CA THR A 227 19.48 17.80 5.48
C THR A 227 18.37 17.16 4.65
N PRO A 228 18.09 17.67 3.44
CA PRO A 228 17.09 17.06 2.56
C PRO A 228 17.49 15.64 2.19
N PRO A 229 16.54 14.70 2.06
CA PRO A 229 16.87 13.35 1.65
C PRO A 229 17.27 13.29 0.18
N GLY A 230 17.95 12.20 -0.19
CA GLY A 230 18.37 11.96 -1.57
C GLY A 230 17.21 11.87 -2.56
N ARG A 231 17.55 11.83 -3.85
CA ARG A 231 16.57 11.73 -4.96
C ARG A 231 15.65 10.53 -4.73
N LEU A 232 14.35 10.75 -4.89
CA LEU A 232 13.33 9.72 -4.82
C LEU A 232 12.76 9.46 -6.21
N SER A 233 12.64 8.19 -6.59
CA SER A 233 12.04 7.77 -7.85
C SER A 233 11.29 6.46 -7.68
N ALA A 234 10.36 6.15 -8.58
CA ALA A 234 9.70 4.84 -8.59
C ALA A 234 9.72 4.18 -9.97
N THR A 235 9.54 2.87 -9.96
CA THR A 235 9.34 2.04 -11.16
C THR A 235 8.10 1.18 -10.98
N LEU A 236 7.34 0.97 -12.06
CA LEU A 236 6.13 0.14 -12.04
C LEU A 236 6.47 -1.34 -12.21
N ALA A 237 6.99 -1.96 -11.16
CA ALA A 237 7.16 -3.39 -11.04
C ALA A 237 7.60 -3.74 -9.63
N ILE A 238 7.50 -5.03 -9.31
CA ILE A 238 8.17 -5.67 -8.18
C ILE A 238 8.93 -6.88 -8.74
N THR A 239 10.12 -7.16 -8.23
CA THR A 239 10.97 -8.30 -8.62
C THR A 239 10.92 -9.44 -7.63
N ASN A 240 10.43 -9.17 -6.41
CA ASN A 240 10.56 -10.05 -5.24
C ASN A 240 12.01 -10.43 -4.89
N LYS A 241 12.99 -9.62 -5.32
CA LYS A 241 14.41 -9.74 -4.94
C LYS A 241 14.82 -8.56 -4.07
N ARG A 242 15.37 -8.83 -2.88
CA ARG A 242 15.72 -7.82 -1.88
C ARG A 242 17.15 -7.96 -1.42
N GLN A 243 17.72 -6.84 -1.00
CA GLN A 243 18.99 -6.82 -0.28
C GLN A 243 18.71 -6.99 1.21
N LEU A 244 19.34 -7.99 1.81
CA LEU A 244 19.25 -8.27 3.23
C LEU A 244 20.01 -7.24 4.07
N GLU A 245 21.07 -6.64 3.49
CA GLU A 245 21.98 -5.65 4.09
C GLU A 245 21.25 -4.41 4.64
N ARG A 246 20.01 -4.18 4.21
CA ARG A 246 19.19 -3.02 4.59
C ARG A 246 17.89 -3.51 5.17
N ALA A 247 17.38 -2.79 6.17
CA ALA A 247 16.03 -3.02 6.67
C ALA A 247 15.01 -3.00 5.52
N GLY A 248 14.04 -3.91 5.57
CA GLY A 248 13.07 -4.05 4.51
C GLY A 248 11.90 -4.91 4.91
N PHE A 249 11.02 -5.13 3.94
CA PHE A 249 9.82 -5.93 4.11
C PHE A 249 9.44 -6.67 2.83
N VAL A 250 8.64 -7.71 3.01
CA VAL A 250 7.94 -8.45 1.96
C VAL A 250 6.52 -8.71 2.47
N GLY A 251 5.51 -8.41 1.65
CA GLY A 251 4.12 -8.64 1.99
C GLY A 251 3.36 -9.31 0.85
N SER A 252 2.34 -10.08 1.21
CA SER A 252 1.37 -10.61 0.25
C SER A 252 0.64 -9.45 -0.47
N PRO A 253 0.18 -9.64 -1.71
CA PRO A 253 -0.48 -8.59 -2.47
C PRO A 253 -1.63 -7.90 -1.73
N GLY A 254 -1.60 -6.57 -1.71
CA GLY A 254 -2.61 -5.72 -1.09
C GLY A 254 -2.58 -5.67 0.44
N TYR A 255 -1.81 -6.52 1.11
CA TYR A 255 -1.72 -6.48 2.57
C TYR A 255 -0.72 -5.44 3.05
N HIS A 256 -1.17 -4.60 3.98
CA HIS A 256 -0.42 -3.45 4.47
C HIS A 256 -0.03 -3.57 5.96
N GLY A 257 -0.36 -4.71 6.60
CA GLY A 257 0.04 -4.99 7.97
C GLY A 257 -0.73 -4.25 9.06
N CYS A 258 -1.67 -3.35 8.72
CA CYS A 258 -2.39 -2.59 9.74
C CYS A 258 -3.48 -3.43 10.40
N GLY A 259 -3.46 -3.51 11.73
CA GLY A 259 -4.34 -4.40 12.50
C GLY A 259 -5.83 -4.06 12.33
N GLY A 260 -6.65 -5.09 12.09
CA GLY A 260 -8.11 -4.97 12.01
C GLY A 260 -8.63 -4.21 10.78
N LYS A 261 -7.80 -4.06 9.74
CA LYS A 261 -8.16 -3.44 8.46
C LYS A 261 -8.14 -4.48 7.35
N ASP A 262 -9.04 -4.30 6.38
CA ASP A 262 -9.08 -5.16 5.20
C ASP A 262 -7.88 -4.89 4.27
N PRO A 263 -7.35 -5.91 3.57
CA PRO A 263 -6.33 -5.71 2.56
C PRO A 263 -6.92 -5.03 1.31
N TYR A 264 -6.08 -4.28 0.60
CA TYR A 264 -6.42 -3.72 -0.69
C TYR A 264 -6.62 -4.82 -1.74
N ARG A 265 -7.55 -4.62 -2.67
CA ARG A 265 -7.92 -5.58 -3.70
C ARG A 265 -7.77 -4.97 -5.08
N SER A 266 -7.25 -5.75 -6.02
CA SER A 266 -7.04 -5.30 -7.39
C SER A 266 -6.89 -6.53 -8.29
N SER A 267 -7.44 -6.47 -9.50
CA SER A 267 -7.21 -7.52 -10.51
C SER A 267 -5.74 -7.67 -10.91
N LEU A 268 -4.87 -6.73 -10.51
CA LEU A 268 -3.42 -6.78 -10.70
C LEU A 268 -2.67 -7.49 -9.58
N TYR A 269 -3.35 -7.85 -8.49
CA TYR A 269 -2.76 -8.56 -7.37
C TYR A 269 -2.91 -10.07 -7.57
N ASP A 270 -1.79 -10.77 -7.73
CA ASP A 270 -1.78 -12.22 -7.90
C ASP A 270 -1.98 -12.93 -6.57
N VAL A 271 -3.24 -13.23 -6.26
CA VAL A 271 -3.65 -14.01 -5.08
C VAL A 271 -3.92 -15.48 -5.42
N LYS A 272 -3.41 -15.99 -6.54
CA LYS A 272 -3.65 -17.38 -6.98
C LYS A 272 -2.38 -18.19 -7.15
N SER A 273 -1.30 -17.56 -7.62
CA SER A 273 -0.03 -18.24 -7.83
C SER A 273 0.76 -18.35 -6.52
N PRO A 274 1.57 -19.40 -6.35
CA PRO A 274 2.56 -19.45 -5.27
C PRO A 274 3.44 -18.21 -5.29
N PHE A 275 3.60 -17.60 -4.12
CA PHE A 275 4.46 -16.46 -3.87
C PHE A 275 5.86 -16.94 -3.48
N HIS A 276 6.88 -16.28 -4.04
CA HIS A 276 8.28 -16.51 -3.73
C HIS A 276 9.03 -15.17 -3.70
N ALA A 277 9.83 -14.95 -2.67
CA ALA A 277 10.78 -13.85 -2.58
C ALA A 277 12.17 -14.30 -2.14
N GLU A 278 13.19 -13.69 -2.72
CA GLU A 278 14.61 -13.88 -2.41
C GLU A 278 15.14 -12.65 -1.68
N ILE A 279 15.74 -12.85 -0.51
CA ILE A 279 16.35 -11.80 0.31
C ILE A 279 17.83 -12.18 0.48
N THR A 280 18.69 -11.49 -0.25
CA THR A 280 20.10 -11.87 -0.40
C THR A 280 21.08 -10.82 0.10
N ASN A 281 22.23 -11.24 0.59
CA ASN A 281 23.38 -10.41 0.98
C ASN A 281 24.65 -10.89 0.26
N LEU A 282 25.61 -10.00 0.03
CA LEU A 282 26.97 -10.38 -0.38
C LEU A 282 27.72 -11.12 0.75
N GLU A 283 27.61 -10.65 1.98
CA GLU A 283 28.25 -11.24 3.16
C GLU A 283 27.23 -11.79 4.17
N PRO A 284 27.56 -12.83 4.96
CA PRO A 284 26.58 -13.41 5.84
C PRO A 284 26.30 -12.47 7.01
N GLU A 285 25.05 -12.41 7.45
CA GLU A 285 24.64 -11.59 8.59
C GLU A 285 23.66 -12.34 9.49
N ASP A 286 23.64 -11.96 10.77
CA ASP A 286 22.61 -12.37 11.71
C ASP A 286 21.38 -11.48 11.51
N ILE A 287 20.25 -12.10 11.21
CA ILE A 287 19.02 -11.39 10.89
C ILE A 287 17.88 -11.80 11.80
N SER A 288 17.05 -10.82 12.12
CA SER A 288 15.79 -11.02 12.83
C SER A 288 14.65 -10.58 11.91
N LEU A 289 13.74 -11.51 11.63
CA LEU A 289 12.58 -11.29 10.77
C LEU A 289 11.29 -11.43 11.58
N ASP A 290 10.54 -10.34 11.70
CA ASP A 290 9.22 -10.33 12.30
C ASP A 290 8.17 -10.64 11.23
N VAL A 291 7.40 -11.71 11.44
CA VAL A 291 6.30 -12.12 10.56
C VAL A 291 4.96 -11.94 11.26
N LEU A 292 4.07 -11.20 10.60
CA LEU A 292 2.66 -11.09 10.97
C LEU A 292 1.83 -11.76 9.88
N THR A 293 1.00 -12.73 10.25
CA THR A 293 0.17 -13.46 9.29
C THR A 293 -1.10 -14.01 9.94
N ASN A 294 -2.14 -14.21 9.14
CA ASN A 294 -3.37 -14.90 9.53
C ASN A 294 -3.56 -16.24 8.79
N THR A 295 -2.51 -16.77 8.14
CA THR A 295 -2.58 -17.99 7.34
C THR A 295 -2.83 -19.24 8.19
N ASP A 296 -3.41 -20.26 7.56
CA ASP A 296 -3.59 -21.58 8.14
C ASP A 296 -2.37 -22.49 7.88
N ALA A 297 -2.41 -23.72 8.40
CA ALA A 297 -1.32 -24.70 8.29
C ALA A 297 -1.01 -25.14 6.85
N ASP A 298 -2.01 -25.19 5.97
CA ASP A 298 -1.82 -25.59 4.57
C ASP A 298 -1.21 -24.45 3.73
N ARG A 299 -1.24 -23.23 4.26
CA ARG A 299 -0.80 -21.98 3.62
C ARG A 299 0.19 -21.22 4.48
N ALA A 300 0.97 -21.95 5.28
CA ALA A 300 1.97 -21.36 6.16
C ALA A 300 2.96 -20.48 5.38
N VAL A 301 3.44 -19.41 6.01
CA VAL A 301 4.58 -18.65 5.53
C VAL A 301 5.83 -19.46 5.85
N LEU A 302 6.55 -19.86 4.81
CA LEU A 302 7.79 -20.61 4.94
C LEU A 302 8.96 -19.66 4.79
N LEU A 303 9.82 -19.63 5.80
CA LEU A 303 11.08 -18.91 5.75
C LEU A 303 12.19 -19.95 5.66
N LYS A 304 13.10 -19.82 4.70
CA LYS A 304 14.18 -20.80 4.52
C LYS A 304 15.49 -20.12 4.18
N ASP A 305 16.50 -20.39 4.98
CA ASP A 305 17.89 -20.06 4.66
C ASP A 305 18.48 -21.20 3.82
N ALA A 306 18.85 -20.89 2.59
CA ALA A 306 19.39 -21.87 1.66
C ALA A 306 20.82 -22.33 2.02
N ASP A 307 21.57 -21.50 2.74
CA ASP A 307 22.98 -21.72 3.07
C ASP A 307 23.12 -22.60 4.32
N THR A 308 22.34 -22.30 5.36
CA THR A 308 22.40 -23.02 6.64
C THR A 308 21.39 -24.16 6.74
N GLY A 309 20.35 -24.16 5.90
CA GLY A 309 19.22 -25.08 5.97
C GLY A 309 18.25 -24.78 7.11
N ALA A 310 18.45 -23.69 7.87
CA ALA A 310 17.50 -23.22 8.87
C ALA A 310 16.18 -22.85 8.20
N TYR A 311 15.06 -23.21 8.82
CA TYR A 311 13.74 -22.89 8.31
C TYR A 311 12.73 -22.67 9.43
N TYR A 312 11.72 -21.85 9.12
CA TYR A 312 10.58 -21.58 10.00
C TYR A 312 9.29 -21.77 9.21
N ILE A 313 8.28 -22.31 9.88
CA ILE A 313 6.93 -22.45 9.35
C ILE A 313 6.04 -21.62 10.27
N ILE A 314 5.51 -20.51 9.74
CA ILE A 314 4.75 -19.54 10.52
C ILE A 314 3.31 -19.49 9.99
N THR A 315 2.38 -19.70 10.91
CA THR A 315 0.93 -19.66 10.67
C THR A 315 0.30 -18.74 11.69
N ASN A 316 -0.88 -18.20 11.39
CA ASN A 316 -1.75 -17.39 12.23
C ASN A 316 -1.12 -16.89 13.55
N THR A 317 -0.64 -15.67 13.54
CA THR A 317 0.05 -15.05 14.66
C THR A 317 -0.89 -14.28 15.59
N ASN A 318 -2.21 -14.32 15.34
CA ASN A 318 -3.25 -13.65 16.13
C ASN A 318 -2.96 -12.16 16.39
N GLY A 319 -2.45 -11.45 15.37
CA GLY A 319 -2.17 -10.02 15.46
C GLY A 319 -0.81 -9.67 16.11
N ASN A 320 -0.09 -10.64 16.66
CA ASN A 320 1.22 -10.41 17.27
C ASN A 320 2.32 -10.95 16.35
N PRO A 321 3.35 -10.18 15.97
CA PRO A 321 4.42 -10.71 15.13
C PRO A 321 5.18 -11.86 15.80
N ILE A 322 5.59 -12.86 15.02
CA ILE A 322 6.52 -13.92 15.42
C ILE A 322 7.89 -13.62 14.83
N THR A 323 8.91 -13.59 15.69
CA THR A 323 10.29 -13.33 15.28
C THR A 323 11.02 -14.64 14.93
N ALA A 324 11.52 -14.74 13.71
CA ALA A 324 12.45 -15.78 13.26
C ALA A 324 13.87 -15.22 13.21
N ASN A 325 14.81 -15.90 13.85
CA ASN A 325 16.21 -15.46 13.90
C ASN A 325 17.06 -16.40 13.04
N PHE A 326 17.83 -15.85 12.13
CA PHE A 326 18.81 -16.61 11.37
C PHE A 326 20.21 -16.09 11.67
N VAL A 327 21.19 -16.99 11.69
CA VAL A 327 22.58 -16.70 12.03
C VAL A 327 23.43 -16.96 10.81
N ASN A 328 24.31 -16.02 10.44
CA ASN A 328 25.22 -16.15 9.31
C ASN A 328 24.50 -16.48 7.98
N THR A 329 23.40 -15.78 7.70
CA THR A 329 22.57 -15.94 6.49
C THR A 329 23.06 -15.06 5.35
N LYS A 330 23.15 -15.62 4.13
CA LYS A 330 23.29 -14.82 2.89
C LYS A 330 22.07 -14.92 1.99
N ASN A 331 21.33 -16.04 2.02
CA ASN A 331 20.22 -16.29 1.12
C ASN A 331 18.99 -16.79 1.88
N LEU A 332 18.10 -15.87 2.21
CA LEU A 332 16.80 -16.15 2.80
C LEU A 332 15.72 -16.14 1.72
N THR A 333 14.85 -17.14 1.74
CA THR A 333 13.66 -17.21 0.89
C THR A 333 12.40 -17.12 1.74
N ILE A 334 11.37 -16.46 1.20
CA ILE A 334 10.03 -16.42 1.77
C ILE A 334 9.07 -17.00 0.74
N ASP A 335 8.47 -18.13 1.08
CA ASP A 335 7.49 -18.83 0.26
C ASP A 335 6.12 -18.81 0.92
N TRP A 336 5.08 -18.66 0.11
CA TRP A 336 3.70 -18.69 0.58
C TRP A 336 2.76 -19.10 -0.56
N THR A 337 1.70 -19.85 -0.24
CA THR A 337 0.67 -20.21 -1.24
C THR A 337 -0.65 -19.55 -0.87
N PRO A 338 -1.18 -18.63 -1.71
CA PRO A 338 -2.44 -17.97 -1.41
C PRO A 338 -3.63 -18.91 -1.52
N ASP A 339 -4.73 -18.57 -0.86
CA ASP A 339 -5.98 -19.34 -0.90
C ASP A 339 -6.86 -19.04 -2.13
N GLY A 340 -6.40 -18.20 -3.07
CA GLY A 340 -7.20 -17.71 -4.17
C GLY A 340 -8.04 -16.47 -3.82
N THR A 341 -7.98 -16.00 -2.57
CA THR A 341 -8.73 -14.86 -2.04
C THR A 341 -7.80 -13.88 -1.33
N TYR A 342 -8.36 -12.85 -0.69
CA TYR A 342 -7.62 -11.90 0.15
C TYR A 342 -7.71 -12.22 1.65
N ASN A 343 -8.36 -13.33 2.01
CA ASN A 343 -8.59 -13.69 3.40
C ASN A 343 -7.33 -14.19 4.11
N THR A 344 -6.35 -14.68 3.35
CA THR A 344 -5.05 -15.09 3.88
C THR A 344 -3.98 -14.11 3.41
N HIS A 345 -3.15 -13.64 4.34
CA HIS A 345 -2.13 -12.65 4.05
C HIS A 345 -0.97 -12.74 5.03
N PHE A 346 0.16 -12.14 4.66
CA PHE A 346 1.31 -12.00 5.53
C PHE A 346 2.10 -10.74 5.22
N ILE A 347 2.84 -10.27 6.24
CA ILE A 347 3.93 -9.32 6.07
C ILE A 347 5.11 -9.78 6.92
N ALA A 348 6.28 -9.81 6.31
CA ALA A 348 7.55 -10.11 6.93
C ALA A 348 8.44 -8.87 6.89
N ARG A 349 9.05 -8.49 8.01
CA ARG A 349 9.90 -7.30 8.14
C ARG A 349 11.20 -7.69 8.79
N TRP A 350 12.33 -7.21 8.29
CA TRP A 350 13.62 -7.39 8.95
C TRP A 350 14.28 -6.05 9.19
N SER A 351 15.03 -6.01 10.28
CA SER A 351 16.06 -5.01 10.51
C SER A 351 17.42 -5.63 10.17
N SER A 352 18.27 -4.86 9.51
CA SER A 352 19.69 -5.17 9.39
C SER A 352 20.47 -4.34 10.42
N ASN A 353 21.47 -4.94 11.05
CA ASN A 353 22.39 -4.23 11.93
C ASN A 353 23.63 -3.73 11.19
N PHE A 354 23.66 -3.84 9.85
CA PHE A 354 24.76 -3.41 9.02
C PHE A 354 24.92 -1.88 9.09
N LEU A 355 25.72 -1.44 10.06
CA LEU A 355 26.40 -0.16 9.98
C LEU A 355 27.31 -0.24 8.75
N VAL A 356 27.00 0.55 7.73
CA VAL A 356 27.92 0.76 6.61
C VAL A 356 29.25 1.19 7.22
N ARG A 357 30.21 0.27 7.31
CA ARG A 357 31.60 0.62 7.62
C ARG A 357 32.08 1.38 6.40
N SER A 358 32.13 2.70 6.53
CA SER A 358 32.66 3.63 5.54
C SER A 358 34.13 3.37 5.24
#